data_AF-A0A9P6B3R5-F1
#
_entry.id   AF-A0A9P6B3R5-F1
#
_cell.length_a   1.000
_cell.length_b   1.000
_cell.length_c   1.000
_cell.angle_alpha   90.00
_cell.angle_beta   90.00
_cell.angle_gamma   90.00
#
_symmetry.space_group_name_H-M   'P 1'
#
loop_
_entity.id
_entity.type
_entity.pdbx_description
1 polymer ?
#
loop_
_entity_poly.entity_id
_entity_poly.type
_entity_poly.pdbx_seq_one_letter_code
_entity_poly.pdbx_strand_id
1 'polypeptide(L)' 'QDDVLCNAALFNHDASIYLEMKEAGSVGNWGQIKMILPNIICIFQGSGSTNYAVELLHLLQNLKYSWTPVYA' A
#
# COMPACT_ATOMS: atom_id res chain seq x y z
N GLN A 1 26.80 12.00 -2.73
CA GLN A 1 25.89 13.00 -2.12
C GLN A 1 24.51 12.89 -2.76
N ASP A 2 24.46 12.81 -4.09
CA ASP A 2 23.22 12.66 -4.85
C ASP A 2 22.43 11.39 -4.53
N ASP A 3 23.09 10.24 -4.36
CA ASP A 3 22.41 8.98 -3.98
C ASP A 3 21.72 9.05 -2.62
N VAL A 4 22.32 9.78 -1.66
CA VAL A 4 21.73 9.96 -0.32
C VAL A 4 20.47 10.82 -0.41
N LEU A 5 20.50 11.88 -1.22
CA LEU A 5 19.33 12.73 -1.46
C LEU A 5 18.23 11.97 -2.22
N CYS A 6 18.60 11.17 -3.22
CA CYS A 6 17.68 10.32 -3.97
C CYS A 6 17.00 9.31 -3.05
N ASN A 7 17.78 8.58 -2.23
CA ASN A 7 17.26 7.63 -1.27
C ASN A 7 16.37 8.29 -0.21
N ALA A 8 16.73 9.49 0.27
CA ALA A 8 15.89 10.25 1.19
C ALA A 8 14.57 10.68 0.55
N ALA A 9 14.58 11.08 -0.73
CA ALA A 9 13.37 11.43 -1.46
C ALA A 9 12.44 10.21 -1.66
N LEU A 10 13.01 9.06 -2.05
CA LEU A 10 12.27 7.80 -2.18
C LEU A 10 11.70 7.35 -0.83
N PHE A 11 12.50 7.41 0.24
CA PHE A 11 12.02 7.09 1.58
C PHE A 11 10.86 7.99 2.02
N ASN A 12 10.97 9.31 1.80
CA ASN A 12 9.91 10.25 2.17
C ASN A 12 8.63 10.01 1.37
N HIS A 13 8.76 9.67 0.09
CA HIS A 13 7.63 9.30 -0.76
C HIS A 13 6.93 8.04 -0.21
N ASP A 14 7.68 6.97 0.05
CA ASP A 14 7.14 5.69 0.50
C ASP A 14 6.54 5.80 1.92
N ALA A 15 7.20 6.54 2.81
CA ALA A 15 6.70 6.83 4.14
C ALA A 15 5.38 7.62 4.11
N SER A 16 5.24 8.58 3.20
CA SER A 16 4.01 9.38 3.06
C SER A 16 2.82 8.50 2.64
N ILE A 17 3.02 7.60 1.68
CA ILE A 17 1.99 6.65 1.25
C ILE A 17 1.61 5.70 2.38
N TYR A 18 2.59 5.24 3.16
CA TYR A 18 2.34 4.37 4.32
C TYR A 18 1.54 5.09 5.42
N LEU A 19 1.86 6.35 5.70
CA LEU A 19 1.10 7.18 6.66
C LEU A 19 -0.34 7.39 6.20
N GLU A 20 -0.56 7.63 4.92
CA GLU A 20 -1.92 7.76 4.36
C GLU A 20 -2.71 6.44 4.51
N MET A 21 -2.08 5.30 4.23
CA MET A 21 -2.70 3.99 4.44
C MET A 21 -3.05 3.75 5.92
N LYS A 22 -2.15 4.11 6.84
CA LYS A 22 -2.38 4.01 8.28
C LYS A 22 -3.57 4.85 8.73
N GLU A 23 -3.66 6.09 8.25
CA GLU A 23 -4.76 6.99 8.59
C GLU A 23 -6.08 6.50 8.01
N ALA A 24 -6.10 6.06 6.74
CA ALA A 24 -7.29 5.44 6.17
C ALA A 24 -7.74 4.20 6.97
N GLY A 25 -6.80 3.42 7.49
CA GLY A 25 -7.05 2.30 8.40
C GLY A 25 -7.64 2.70 9.75
N SER A 26 -7.18 3.82 10.33
CA SER A 26 -7.64 4.28 11.66
C SER A 26 -9.11 4.69 11.66
N VAL A 27 -9.59 5.24 10.54
CA VAL A 27 -11.00 5.65 10.35
C VAL A 27 -11.85 4.61 9.61
N GLY A 28 -11.28 3.46 9.26
CA GLY A 28 -11.99 2.40 8.53
C GLY A 28 -12.39 2.77 7.09
N ASN A 29 -11.67 3.69 6.44
CA ASN A 29 -11.92 4.10 5.07
C ASN A 29 -11.36 3.08 4.06
N TRP A 30 -12.09 1.96 3.90
CA TRP A 30 -11.73 0.88 2.99
C TRP A 30 -11.65 1.30 1.51
N GLY A 31 -12.42 2.33 1.11
CA GLY A 31 -12.34 2.90 -0.23
C GLY A 31 -10.97 3.50 -0.52
N GLN A 32 -10.45 4.30 0.41
CA GLN A 32 -9.13 4.90 0.30
C GLN A 32 -8.01 3.86 0.41
N ILE A 33 -8.12 2.90 1.35
CA ILE A 33 -7.16 1.78 1.48
C ILE A 33 -7.03 1.03 0.14
N LYS A 34 -8.14 0.75 -0.53
CA LYS A 34 -8.18 0.08 -1.84
C LYS A 34 -7.53 0.89 -2.97
N MET A 35 -7.56 2.22 -2.89
CA MET A 35 -6.87 3.10 -3.84
C MET A 35 -5.35 3.14 -3.60
N ILE A 36 -4.91 3.10 -2.34
CA ILE A 36 -3.49 3.21 -1.95
C ILE A 36 -2.75 1.87 -2.09
N LEU A 37 -3.42 0.74 -1.84
CA LEU A 37 -2.81 -0.59 -1.82
C LEU A 37 -1.92 -0.92 -3.04
N PRO A 38 -2.31 -0.61 -4.29
CA PRO A 38 -1.46 -0.84 -5.46
C PRO A 38 -0.08 -0.18 -5.36
N ASN A 39 -0.01 1.05 -4.81
CA ASN A 39 1.26 1.75 -4.66
C ASN A 39 2.15 1.06 -3.62
N ILE A 40 1.56 0.64 -2.49
CA ILE A 40 2.26 -0.11 -1.44
C ILE A 40 2.78 -1.44 -1.99
N ILE A 41 1.99 -2.17 -2.79
CA ILE A 41 2.42 -3.42 -3.45
C ILE A 41 3.65 -3.17 -4.33
N CYS A 42 3.65 -2.08 -5.11
CA CYS A 42 4.80 -1.72 -5.95
C CYS A 42 6.06 -1.42 -5.11
N ILE A 43 5.92 -0.74 -3.97
CA ILE A 43 7.03 -0.47 -3.04
C ILE A 43 7.62 -1.79 -2.49
N PHE A 44 6.78 -2.71 -2.02
CA PHE A 44 7.25 -4.01 -1.54
C PHE A 44 7.89 -4.85 -2.64
N GLN A 45 7.32 -4.85 -3.85
CA GLN A 45 7.92 -5.57 -4.97
C GLN A 45 9.27 -4.96 -5.40
N GLY A 46 9.37 -3.64 -5.46
CA GLY A 46 10.59 -2.93 -5.83
C GLY A 46 11.72 -3.10 -4.82
N SER A 47 11.40 -3.28 -3.54
CA SER A 47 12.37 -3.57 -2.47
C SER A 47 12.84 -5.04 -2.42
N GLY A 48 12.28 -5.92 -3.25
CA GLY A 48 12.55 -7.37 -3.20
C GLY A 48 11.76 -8.12 -2.11
N SER A 49 10.84 -7.43 -1.43
CA SER A 49 9.96 -7.98 -0.40
C SER A 49 8.72 -8.66 -1.02
N THR A 50 8.98 -9.63 -1.91
CA THR A 50 7.94 -10.24 -2.76
C THR A 50 6.88 -11.01 -1.98
N ASN A 51 7.22 -11.61 -0.83
CA ASN A 51 6.24 -12.26 0.04
C ASN A 51 5.13 -11.29 0.47
N TYR A 52 5.50 -10.10 0.94
CA TYR A 52 4.54 -9.07 1.36
C TYR A 52 3.78 -8.49 0.18
N ALA A 53 4.43 -8.30 -0.98
CA ALA A 53 3.75 -7.86 -2.19
C ALA A 53 2.64 -8.84 -2.61
N VAL A 54 2.90 -10.16 -2.54
CA VAL A 54 1.92 -11.20 -2.85
C VAL A 54 0.78 -11.24 -1.83
N GLU A 55 1.07 -11.14 -0.54
CA GLU A 55 0.03 -11.06 0.49
C GLU A 55 -0.90 -9.85 0.30
N LEU A 56 -0.33 -8.69 -0.01
CA LEU A 56 -1.08 -7.48 -0.30
C LEU A 56 -1.87 -7.57 -1.61
N LEU A 57 -1.37 -8.28 -2.62
CA LEU A 57 -2.13 -8.58 -3.84
C LEU A 57 -3.35 -9.44 -3.55
N HIS A 58 -3.21 -10.46 -2.70
CA HIS A 58 -4.36 -11.27 -2.26
C HIS A 58 -5.36 -10.42 -1.48
N LEU A 59 -4.90 -9.54 -0.60
CA LEU A 59 -5.77 -8.59 0.09
C LEU A 59 -6.52 -7.69 -0.91
N LEU A 60 -5.83 -7.09 -1.87
CA LEU A 60 -6.45 -6.23 -2.89
C LEU A 60 -7.49 -6.98 -3.72
N GLN A 61 -7.19 -8.22 -4.12
CA GLN A 61 -8.11 -9.08 -4.87
C GLN A 61 -9.39 -9.33 -4.05
N ASN A 62 -9.24 -9.65 -2.77
CA ASN A 62 -10.37 -9.88 -1.88
C ASN A 62 -11.21 -8.61 -1.66
N LEU A 63 -10.56 -7.45 -1.45
CA LEU A 63 -11.24 -6.15 -1.34
C LEU A 63 -11.93 -5.70 -2.65
N LYS A 64 -11.48 -6.20 -3.80
CA LYS A 64 -12.05 -5.87 -5.12
C LYS A 64 -13.23 -6.75 -5.49
N TYR A 65 -13.11 -8.05 -5.26
CA TYR A 65 -14.00 -9.03 -5.89
C TYR A 65 -14.70 -9.95 -4.90
N SER A 66 -14.07 -10.28 -3.77
CA SER A 66 -14.62 -11.22 -2.78
C SER A 66 -15.50 -10.54 -1.74
N TRP A 67 -15.19 -9.28 -1.39
CA TRP A 67 -16.03 -8.48 -0.51
C TRP A 67 -17.21 -7.91 -1.29
N THR A 68 -18.29 -8.69 -1.35
CA THR A 68 -19.55 -8.22 -1.93
C THR A 68 -20.29 -7.30 -0.96
N PRO A 69 -21.14 -6.37 -1.45
CA PRO A 69 -21.91 -5.45 -0.59
C PRO A 69 -22.84 -6.16 0.42
N VAL A 70 -23.08 -7.45 0.24
CA VAL A 70 -23.85 -8.29 1.19
C VAL A 70 -23.13 -8.42 2.54
N TYR A 71 -21.81 -8.24 2.58
CA TYR A 71 -21.00 -8.36 3.78
C TYR A 71 -20.37 -7.02 4.22
N ALA A 72 -20.84 -5.89 3.68
CA ALA A 72 -20.36 -4.55 4.00
C ALA A 72 -21.28 -3.84 5.01
#